data_AF-N9LTW8-F1
#
_entry.id   AF-N9LTW8-F1
#
_cell.length_a   1.000
_cell.length_b   1.000
_cell.length_c   1.000
_cell.angle_alpha   90.00
_cell.angle_beta   90.00
_cell.angle_gamma   90.00
#
_symmetry.space_group_name_H-M   'P 1'
#
loop_
_entity.id
_entity.type
_entity.pdbx_description
1 polymer ?
#
loop_
_entity_poly.entity_id
_entity_poly.type
_entity_poly.pdbx_seq_one_letter_code
_entity_poly.pdbx_strand_id
1 'polypeptide(L)'
;KAARILVVNTEKTERIAGDAVLQTNIDAEKAARILAVNTEKADRIAGDAAEKAARADADLALNHRIDVEAATRASEVNRLDGRIDQASRRLDDIEKSAYRGVAIALAAQQAVPNIRSGQIALFAGVGHYEGETAGSVGVVTSFIANRVSLSGAVGFAGGNEVGGRIGLSYSF
;
A
#
# COMPACT_ATOMS: atom_id res chain seq x y z
N LYS A 1 81.10 -2.22 -77.10
CA LYS A 1 80.62 -0.96 -76.46
C LYS A 1 79.11 -0.77 -76.63
N ALA A 2 78.55 -0.89 -77.85
CA ALA A 2 77.10 -0.78 -78.11
C ALA A 2 76.22 -1.80 -77.35
N ALA A 3 76.60 -3.08 -77.31
CA ALA A 3 75.84 -4.11 -76.59
C ALA A 3 75.67 -3.82 -75.08
N ARG A 4 76.71 -3.31 -74.41
CA ARG A 4 76.66 -2.92 -72.98
C ARG A 4 75.69 -1.75 -72.75
N ILE A 5 75.66 -0.78 -73.66
CA ILE A 5 74.76 0.38 -73.57
C ILE A 5 73.30 -0.07 -73.73
N LEU A 6 73.03 -1.00 -74.66
CA LEU A 6 71.70 -1.57 -74.83
C LEU A 6 71.19 -2.25 -73.56
N VAL A 7 72.02 -3.11 -72.95
CA VAL A 7 71.66 -3.81 -71.70
C VAL A 7 71.33 -2.84 -70.56
N VAL A 8 72.16 -1.82 -70.36
CA VAL A 8 71.93 -0.81 -69.32
C VAL A 8 70.65 0.00 -69.58
N ASN A 9 70.35 0.31 -70.84
CA ASN A 9 69.10 0.98 -71.19
C ASN A 9 67.87 0.10 -70.96
N THR A 10 67.97 -1.20 -71.26
CA THR A 10 66.90 -2.17 -70.96
C THR A 10 66.65 -2.24 -69.46
N GLU A 11 67.70 -2.46 -68.66
CA GLU A 11 67.59 -2.50 -67.19
C GLU A 11 66.98 -1.21 -66.62
N LYS A 12 67.40 -0.04 -67.15
CA LYS A 12 66.83 1.25 -66.75
C LYS A 12 65.33 1.33 -67.03
N THR A 13 64.89 0.90 -68.21
CA THR A 13 63.47 0.88 -68.57
C THR A 13 62.68 -0.08 -67.69
N GLU A 14 63.22 -1.27 -67.42
CA GLU A 14 62.61 -2.27 -66.54
C GLU A 14 62.46 -1.75 -65.10
N ARG A 15 63.47 -1.05 -64.57
CA ARG A 15 63.38 -0.43 -63.24
C ARG A 15 62.35 0.68 -63.18
N ILE A 16 62.28 1.56 -64.17
CA ILE A 16 61.25 2.61 -64.25
C ILE A 16 59.84 1.99 -64.30
N ALA A 17 59.66 0.92 -65.06
CA ALA A 17 58.39 0.20 -65.13
C ALA A 17 58.05 -0.46 -63.78
N GLY A 18 59.03 -1.07 -63.12
CA GLY A 18 58.88 -1.65 -61.78
C GLY A 18 58.47 -0.59 -60.74
N ASP A 19 59.13 0.57 -60.75
CA ASP A 19 58.81 1.69 -59.86
C ASP A 19 57.37 2.19 -60.09
N ALA A 20 56.94 2.28 -61.35
CA ALA A 20 55.57 2.69 -61.70
C ALA A 20 54.51 1.68 -61.21
N VAL A 21 54.79 0.38 -61.33
CA VAL A 21 53.93 -0.69 -60.79
C VAL A 21 53.86 -0.60 -59.27
N LEU A 22 55.01 -0.42 -58.61
CA LEU A 22 55.06 -0.33 -57.15
C LEU A 22 54.30 0.89 -56.63
N GLN A 23 54.43 2.04 -57.30
CA GLN A 23 53.68 3.24 -56.98
C GLN A 23 52.17 3.01 -57.12
N THR A 24 51.74 2.38 -58.21
CA THR A 24 50.32 2.02 -58.43
C THR A 24 49.78 1.12 -57.32
N ASN A 25 50.53 0.10 -56.92
CA ASN A 25 50.15 -0.81 -55.83
C ASN A 25 50.06 -0.10 -54.48
N ILE A 26 51.00 0.82 -54.20
CA ILE A 26 51.00 1.63 -52.97
C ILE A 26 49.76 2.54 -52.94
N ASP A 27 49.43 3.20 -54.05
CA ASP A 27 48.27 4.08 -54.13
C ASP A 27 46.96 3.31 -53.98
N ALA A 28 46.86 2.12 -54.58
CA ALA A 28 45.72 1.23 -54.43
C ALA A 28 45.54 0.74 -52.97
N GLU A 29 46.62 0.27 -52.33
CA GLU A 29 46.59 -0.15 -50.93
C GLU A 29 46.24 1.01 -50.00
N LYS A 30 46.79 2.20 -50.24
CA LYS A 30 46.46 3.41 -49.48
C LYS A 30 44.98 3.74 -49.59
N ALA A 31 44.41 3.70 -50.80
CA ALA A 31 42.99 3.93 -51.01
C ALA A 31 42.13 2.88 -50.29
N ALA A 32 42.51 1.61 -50.38
CA ALA A 32 41.80 0.51 -49.71
C ALA A 32 41.82 0.66 -48.18
N ARG A 33 42.96 1.01 -47.58
CA ARG A 33 43.07 1.25 -46.13
C ARG A 33 42.23 2.45 -45.67
N ILE A 34 42.24 3.55 -46.42
CA ILE A 34 41.42 4.72 -46.11
C ILE A 34 39.94 4.36 -46.13
N LEU A 35 39.50 3.60 -47.15
CA LEU A 35 38.11 3.16 -47.25
C LEU A 35 37.72 2.27 -46.07
N ALA A 36 38.53 1.25 -45.75
CA ALA A 36 38.27 0.34 -44.64
C ALA A 36 38.16 1.07 -43.29
N VAL A 37 39.07 2.01 -43.01
CA VAL A 37 39.03 2.82 -41.78
C VAL A 37 37.79 3.70 -41.73
N ASN A 38 37.39 4.30 -42.85
CA ASN A 38 36.19 5.13 -42.90
C ASN A 38 34.91 4.30 -42.70
N THR A 39 34.85 3.10 -43.28
CA THR A 39 33.75 2.16 -43.06
C THR A 39 33.66 1.75 -41.59
N GLU A 40 34.76 1.28 -40.99
CA GLU A 40 34.78 0.90 -39.57
C GLU A 40 34.36 2.08 -38.66
N LYS A 41 34.84 3.29 -38.97
CA LYS A 41 34.44 4.49 -38.24
C LYS A 41 32.94 4.77 -38.34
N ALA A 42 32.37 4.66 -39.53
CA ALA A 42 30.93 4.85 -39.74
C ALA A 42 30.11 3.80 -38.99
N ASP A 43 30.52 2.54 -39.05
CA ASP A 43 29.85 1.42 -38.39
C ASP A 43 29.88 1.58 -36.86
N ARG A 44 31.02 1.99 -36.28
CA ARG A 44 31.12 2.28 -34.84
C ARG A 44 30.20 3.42 -34.41
N ILE A 45 30.18 4.53 -35.17
CA ILE A 45 29.30 5.66 -34.85
C ILE A 45 27.83 5.25 -34.91
N ALA A 46 27.45 4.45 -35.90
CA ALA A 46 26.09 3.93 -36.02
C ALA A 46 25.74 2.98 -34.86
N GLY A 47 26.66 2.11 -34.47
CA GLY A 47 26.52 1.22 -33.31
C GLY A 47 26.34 1.99 -32.00
N ASP A 48 27.18 2.98 -31.74
CA ASP A 48 27.10 3.83 -30.54
C ASP A 48 25.77 4.61 -30.49
N ALA A 49 25.31 5.11 -31.64
CA ALA A 49 24.02 5.80 -31.74
C ALA A 49 22.84 4.87 -31.47
N ALA A 50 22.88 3.63 -31.99
CA ALA A 50 21.84 2.63 -31.76
C ALA A 50 21.79 2.19 -30.29
N GLU A 51 22.94 1.92 -29.68
CA GLU A 51 23.03 1.57 -28.25
C GLU A 51 22.51 2.71 -27.36
N LYS A 52 22.87 3.96 -27.66
CA LYS A 52 22.37 5.13 -26.94
C LYS A 52 20.85 5.26 -27.05
N ALA A 53 20.27 5.01 -28.22
CA ALA A 53 18.83 5.03 -28.41
C ALA A 53 18.14 3.91 -27.61
N ALA A 54 18.66 2.67 -27.69
CA ALA A 54 18.12 1.53 -26.96
C ALA A 54 18.15 1.74 -25.44
N ARG A 55 19.22 2.34 -24.90
CA ARG A 55 19.28 2.69 -23.47
C ARG A 55 18.29 3.77 -23.09
N ALA A 56 18.15 4.82 -23.90
CA ALA A 56 17.18 5.87 -23.63
C ALA A 56 15.73 5.35 -23.62
N ASP A 57 15.39 4.45 -24.54
CA ASP A 57 14.08 3.80 -24.59
C ASP A 57 13.85 2.89 -23.37
N ALA A 58 14.88 2.14 -22.95
CA ALA A 58 14.83 1.31 -21.75
C ALA A 58 14.63 2.14 -20.48
N ASP A 59 15.33 3.27 -20.34
CA ASP A 59 15.20 4.19 -19.22
C ASP A 59 13.80 4.81 -19.18
N LEU A 60 13.25 5.20 -20.33
CA LEU A 60 11.88 5.71 -20.44
C LEU A 60 10.85 4.65 -20.00
N ALA A 61 11.01 3.42 -20.46
CA ALA A 61 10.13 2.31 -20.09
C ALA A 61 10.22 1.99 -18.58
N LEU A 62 11.42 2.06 -18.00
CA LEU A 62 11.62 1.86 -16.57
C LEU A 62 10.95 2.97 -15.75
N ASN A 63 11.14 4.24 -16.13
CA ASN A 63 10.51 5.38 -15.47
C ASN A 63 8.98 5.27 -15.50
N HIS A 64 8.40 4.94 -16.65
CA HIS A 64 6.95 4.73 -16.76
C HIS A 64 6.44 3.62 -15.82
N ARG A 65 7.17 2.50 -15.71
CA ARG A 65 6.80 1.41 -14.78
C ARG A 65 6.89 1.85 -13.33
N ILE A 66 7.90 2.65 -12.98
CA ILE A 66 8.06 3.20 -11.62
C ILE A 66 6.90 4.15 -11.30
N ASP A 67 6.54 5.04 -12.22
CA ASP A 67 5.44 6.00 -12.02
C ASP A 67 4.08 5.29 -11.82
N VAL A 68 3.81 4.26 -12.63
CA VAL A 68 2.59 3.45 -12.50
C VAL A 68 2.54 2.70 -11.16
N GLU A 69 3.66 2.09 -10.75
CA GLU A 69 3.75 1.40 -9.46
C GLU A 69 3.58 2.39 -8.29
N ALA A 70 4.21 3.57 -8.37
CA ALA A 70 4.08 4.62 -7.36
C ALA A 70 2.64 5.11 -7.22
N ALA A 71 1.94 5.36 -8.33
CA ALA A 71 0.54 5.74 -8.34
C ALA A 71 -0.36 4.63 -7.75
N THR A 72 -0.09 3.37 -8.13
CA THR A 72 -0.83 2.21 -7.61
C THR A 72 -0.65 2.09 -6.10
N ARG A 73 0.58 2.17 -5.60
CA ARG A 73 0.88 2.13 -4.16
C ARG A 73 0.24 3.28 -3.40
N ALA A 74 0.27 4.50 -3.92
CA ALA A 74 -0.39 5.64 -3.31
C ALA A 74 -1.90 5.42 -3.17
N SER A 75 -2.54 4.86 -4.20
CA SER A 75 -3.97 4.54 -4.16
C SER A 75 -4.31 3.47 -3.12
N GLU A 76 -3.47 2.44 -3.00
CA GLU A 76 -3.64 1.37 -2.02
C GLU A 76 -3.42 1.86 -0.58
N VAL A 77 -2.43 2.73 -0.35
CA VAL A 77 -2.21 3.35 0.97
C VAL A 77 -3.43 4.16 1.38
N ASN A 78 -3.95 5.05 0.51
CA ASN A 78 -5.15 5.83 0.80
C ASN A 78 -6.38 4.96 1.10
N ARG A 79 -6.52 3.84 0.37
CA ARG A 79 -7.59 2.86 0.61
C ARG A 79 -7.45 2.18 1.97
N LEU A 80 -6.23 1.83 2.38
CA LEU A 80 -5.97 1.23 3.68
C LEU A 80 -6.17 2.23 4.82
N ASP A 81 -5.72 3.47 4.66
CA ASP A 81 -5.93 4.54 5.65
C ASP A 81 -7.42 4.76 5.90
N GLY A 82 -8.24 4.84 4.83
CA GLY A 82 -9.69 4.95 4.97
C GLY A 82 -10.33 3.76 5.70
N ARG A 83 -9.81 2.54 5.51
CA ARG A 83 -10.28 1.34 6.23
C ARG A 83 -9.84 1.36 7.70
N ILE A 84 -8.63 1.83 7.99
CA ILE A 84 -8.11 1.97 9.36
C ILE A 84 -8.95 3.00 10.11
N ASP A 85 -9.21 4.17 9.53
CA ASP A 85 -10.08 5.19 10.10
C ASP A 85 -11.49 4.66 10.41
N GLN A 86 -12.07 3.88 9.50
CA GLN A 86 -13.37 3.27 9.73
C GLN A 86 -13.32 2.24 10.87
N ALA A 87 -12.27 1.43 10.94
CA ALA A 87 -12.08 0.46 12.01
C ALA A 87 -11.93 1.16 13.37
N SER A 88 -11.13 2.22 13.45
CA SER A 88 -10.95 3.02 14.67
C SER A 88 -12.28 3.60 15.16
N ARG A 89 -13.06 4.25 14.29
CA ARG A 89 -14.38 4.78 14.67
C ARG A 89 -15.32 3.69 15.18
N ARG A 90 -15.33 2.52 14.52
CA ARG A 90 -16.15 1.37 14.97
C ARG A 90 -15.69 0.82 16.32
N LEU A 91 -14.39 0.83 16.60
CA LEU A 91 -13.86 0.42 17.90
C LEU A 91 -14.28 1.41 18.99
N ASP A 92 -14.19 2.72 18.72
CA ASP A 92 -14.65 3.76 19.65
C ASP A 92 -16.16 3.64 19.95
N ASP A 93 -16.97 3.35 18.93
CA ASP A 93 -18.40 3.13 19.09
C ASP A 93 -18.70 1.87 19.91
N ILE A 94 -17.98 0.78 19.65
CA ILE A 94 -18.10 -0.47 20.41
C ILE A 94 -17.72 -0.23 21.88
N GLU A 95 -16.60 0.45 22.13
CA GLU A 95 -16.12 0.76 23.47
C GLU A 95 -17.15 1.58 24.26
N LYS A 96 -17.65 2.67 23.69
CA LYS A 96 -18.70 3.50 24.32
C LYS A 96 -19.98 2.73 24.56
N SER A 97 -20.44 1.95 23.58
CA SER A 97 -21.67 1.15 23.73
C SER A 97 -21.53 0.09 24.84
N ALA A 98 -20.34 -0.52 24.97
CA ALA A 98 -20.05 -1.49 26.01
C ALA A 98 -20.00 -0.83 27.40
N TYR A 99 -19.29 0.29 27.54
CA TYR A 99 -19.24 1.04 28.80
C TYR A 99 -20.61 1.54 29.25
N ARG A 100 -21.44 2.01 28.30
CA ARG A 100 -22.84 2.36 28.56
C ARG A 100 -23.66 1.15 28.99
N GLY A 101 -23.48 -0.02 28.38
CA GLY A 101 -24.13 -1.25 28.80
C GLY A 101 -23.80 -1.62 30.26
N VAL A 102 -22.52 -1.49 30.64
CA VAL A 102 -22.08 -1.69 32.03
C VAL A 102 -22.69 -0.64 32.96
N ALA A 103 -22.67 0.64 32.58
CA ALA A 103 -23.29 1.71 33.35
C ALA A 103 -24.79 1.47 33.55
N ILE A 104 -25.52 0.99 32.53
CA ILE A 104 -26.93 0.60 32.62
C ILE A 104 -27.11 -0.55 33.62
N ALA A 105 -26.25 -1.57 33.56
CA ALA A 105 -26.32 -2.69 34.49
C ALA A 105 -26.11 -2.25 35.94
N LEU A 106 -25.14 -1.35 36.19
CA LEU A 106 -24.91 -0.73 37.50
C LEU A 106 -26.09 0.15 37.93
N ALA A 107 -26.64 0.95 37.03
CA ALA A 107 -27.80 1.81 37.29
C ALA A 107 -29.03 0.98 37.68
N ALA A 108 -29.18 -0.20 37.08
CA ALA A 108 -30.27 -1.11 37.34
C ALA A 108 -30.07 -1.91 38.64
N GLN A 109 -28.87 -1.97 39.19
CA GLN A 109 -28.57 -2.71 40.41
C GLN A 109 -29.08 -1.92 41.63
N GLN A 110 -30.14 -2.43 42.27
CA GLN A 110 -30.72 -1.82 43.47
C GLN A 110 -30.90 -2.88 44.56
N ALA A 111 -30.68 -2.49 45.82
CA ALA A 111 -31.11 -3.27 46.98
C ALA A 111 -32.65 -3.39 46.99
N VAL A 112 -33.15 -4.62 47.14
CA VAL A 112 -34.60 -4.91 47.14
C VAL A 112 -35.25 -4.21 48.34
N PRO A 113 -36.16 -3.25 48.12
CA PRO A 113 -36.92 -2.62 49.20
C PRO A 113 -37.76 -3.68 49.94
N ASN A 114 -37.90 -3.56 51.26
CA ASN A 114 -38.76 -4.45 52.02
C ASN A 114 -40.25 -4.16 51.69
N ILE A 115 -40.84 -4.97 50.82
CA ILE A 115 -42.23 -4.85 50.37
C ILE A 115 -43.07 -6.04 50.85
N ARG A 116 -44.30 -5.77 51.30
CA ARG A 116 -45.28 -6.80 51.71
C ARG A 116 -45.90 -7.48 50.49
N SER A 117 -46.40 -8.70 50.69
CA SER A 117 -47.14 -9.44 49.66
C SER A 117 -48.26 -8.59 49.06
N GLY A 118 -48.29 -8.45 47.74
CA GLY A 118 -49.26 -7.61 47.01
C GLY A 118 -48.85 -6.13 46.85
N GLN A 119 -47.71 -5.71 47.41
CA GLN A 119 -47.18 -4.36 47.16
C GLN A 119 -46.28 -4.33 45.91
N ILE A 120 -46.29 -3.18 45.24
CA ILE A 120 -45.40 -2.85 44.13
C ILE A 120 -44.55 -1.67 44.59
N ALA A 121 -43.25 -1.75 44.39
CA ALA A 121 -42.34 -0.62 44.56
C ALA A 121 -41.70 -0.25 43.23
N LEU A 122 -41.54 1.06 43.01
CA LEU A 122 -40.76 1.61 41.93
C LEU A 122 -39.35 1.93 42.44
N PHE A 123 -38.37 1.79 41.56
CA PHE A 123 -37.02 2.24 41.83
C PHE A 123 -36.42 2.92 40.61
N ALA A 124 -35.48 3.80 40.88
CA ALA A 124 -34.64 4.40 39.87
C ALA A 124 -33.19 4.40 40.38
N GLY A 125 -32.25 4.36 39.45
CA GLY A 125 -30.83 4.36 39.78
C GLY A 125 -30.01 5.04 38.70
N VAL A 126 -28.79 5.41 39.06
CA VAL A 126 -27.79 5.97 38.15
C VAL A 126 -26.53 5.12 38.29
N GLY A 127 -25.93 4.75 37.17
CA GLY A 127 -24.69 4.01 37.10
C GLY A 127 -23.67 4.80 36.29
N HIS A 128 -22.41 4.74 36.71
CA HIS A 128 -21.30 5.41 36.05
C HIS A 128 -20.16 4.41 35.87
N TYR A 129 -19.58 4.35 34.68
CA TYR A 129 -18.46 3.46 34.37
C TYR A 129 -17.61 4.06 33.24
N GLU A 130 -16.30 4.19 33.48
CA GLU A 130 -15.31 4.68 32.50
C GLU A 130 -15.76 5.93 31.72
N GLY A 131 -16.31 6.92 32.42
CA GLY A 131 -16.75 8.20 31.83
C GLY A 131 -18.17 8.20 31.25
N GLU A 132 -18.81 7.04 31.09
CA GLU A 132 -20.20 6.92 30.64
C GLU A 132 -21.16 6.84 31.83
N THR A 133 -22.31 7.51 31.71
CA THR A 133 -23.36 7.52 32.75
C THR A 133 -24.67 7.03 32.16
N ALA A 134 -25.38 6.21 32.94
CA ALA A 134 -26.69 5.69 32.56
C ALA A 134 -27.70 5.85 33.71
N GLY A 135 -28.96 6.00 33.35
CA GLY A 135 -30.08 5.99 34.29
C GLY A 135 -30.93 4.73 34.10
N SER A 136 -31.56 4.24 35.15
CA SER A 136 -32.53 3.15 35.07
C SER A 136 -33.78 3.43 35.88
N VAL A 137 -34.89 2.81 35.47
CA VAL A 137 -36.15 2.74 36.21
C VAL A 137 -36.64 1.31 36.20
N GLY A 138 -37.14 0.83 37.33
CA GLY A 138 -37.67 -0.51 37.46
C GLY A 138 -38.78 -0.64 38.49
N VAL A 139 -39.34 -1.84 38.53
CA VAL A 139 -40.41 -2.23 39.43
C VAL A 139 -40.06 -3.55 40.11
N VAL A 140 -40.52 -3.71 41.34
CA VAL A 140 -40.42 -4.95 42.10
C VAL A 140 -41.73 -5.22 42.83
N THR A 141 -42.12 -6.49 42.86
CA THR A 141 -43.32 -6.95 43.58
C THR A 141 -43.04 -8.27 44.28
N SER A 142 -43.72 -8.50 45.41
CA SER A 142 -43.62 -9.74 46.18
C SER A 142 -44.99 -10.39 46.33
N PHE A 143 -45.02 -11.71 46.30
CA PHE A 143 -46.21 -12.54 46.36
C PHE A 143 -45.97 -13.78 47.24
N ILE A 144 -47.05 -14.49 47.60
CA ILE A 144 -47.03 -15.67 48.47
C ILE A 144 -46.38 -15.35 49.83
N ALA A 145 -47.04 -14.50 50.64
CA ALA A 145 -46.58 -14.15 51.99
C ALA A 145 -45.09 -13.75 52.05
N ASN A 146 -44.66 -12.90 51.11
CA ASN A 146 -43.27 -12.41 50.97
C ASN A 146 -42.24 -13.46 50.56
N ARG A 147 -42.64 -14.69 50.23
CA ARG A 147 -41.71 -15.77 49.87
C ARG A 147 -41.22 -15.69 48.44
N VAL A 148 -41.94 -15.05 47.52
CA VAL A 148 -41.50 -14.91 46.13
C VAL A 148 -41.46 -13.44 45.74
N SER A 149 -40.41 -13.00 45.06
CA SER A 149 -40.33 -11.66 44.50
C SER A 149 -39.95 -11.68 43.02
N LEU A 150 -40.57 -10.78 42.25
CA LEU A 150 -40.30 -10.53 40.84
C LEU A 150 -39.87 -9.08 40.67
N SER A 151 -38.80 -8.84 39.92
CA SER A 151 -38.30 -7.51 39.59
C SER A 151 -38.00 -7.38 38.10
N GLY A 152 -38.16 -6.18 37.57
CA GLY A 152 -37.75 -5.82 36.22
C GLY A 152 -37.29 -4.38 36.16
N ALA A 153 -36.31 -4.07 35.31
CA ALA A 153 -35.85 -2.70 35.09
C ALA A 153 -35.46 -2.48 33.64
N VAL A 154 -35.58 -1.24 33.20
CA VAL A 154 -35.06 -0.73 31.92
C VAL A 154 -34.14 0.44 32.21
N GLY A 155 -33.04 0.55 31.48
CA GLY A 155 -32.10 1.65 31.61
C GLY A 155 -31.63 2.18 30.28
N PHE A 156 -31.19 3.43 30.30
CA PHE A 156 -30.88 4.26 29.15
C PHE A 156 -29.55 4.98 29.38
N ALA A 157 -28.75 5.10 28.33
CA ALA A 157 -27.51 5.87 28.32
C ALA A 157 -27.47 6.88 27.17
N GLY A 158 -26.45 7.75 27.15
CA GLY A 158 -26.41 8.97 26.34
C GLY A 158 -26.44 8.81 24.80
N GLY A 159 -26.24 7.63 24.21
CA GLY A 159 -26.21 7.46 22.75
C GLY A 159 -27.27 6.52 22.19
N ASN A 160 -28.48 6.56 22.77
CA ASN A 160 -29.63 5.73 22.40
C ASN A 160 -29.52 4.25 22.81
N GLU A 161 -28.50 3.87 23.59
CA GLU A 161 -28.39 2.53 24.13
C GLU A 161 -29.44 2.30 25.23
N VAL A 162 -30.11 1.15 25.14
CA VAL A 162 -31.13 0.70 26.09
C VAL A 162 -30.80 -0.71 26.54
N GLY A 163 -30.93 -0.97 27.83
CA GLY A 163 -30.75 -2.30 28.42
C GLY A 163 -31.89 -2.62 29.38
N GLY A 164 -32.14 -3.91 29.62
CA GLY A 164 -33.17 -4.35 30.55
C GLY A 164 -32.74 -5.57 31.34
N ARG A 165 -33.35 -5.74 32.52
CA ARG A 165 -33.19 -6.94 33.35
C ARG A 165 -34.51 -7.42 33.90
N ILE A 166 -34.59 -8.72 34.17
CA ILE A 166 -35.66 -9.37 34.91
C ILE A 166 -35.04 -10.30 35.96
N GLY A 167 -35.61 -10.38 37.16
CA GLY A 167 -35.11 -11.22 38.24
C GLY A 167 -36.24 -11.80 39.08
N LEU A 168 -36.10 -13.07 39.46
CA LEU A 168 -37.01 -13.81 40.33
C LEU A 168 -36.23 -14.32 41.55
N SER A 169 -36.80 -14.22 42.75
CA SER A 169 -36.21 -14.80 43.96
C SER A 169 -37.26 -15.51 44.83
N TYR A 170 -36.80 -16.49 45.61
CA TYR A 170 -37.60 -17.26 46.57
C TYR A 170 -36.91 -17.32 47.93
N SER A 171 -37.66 -17.12 49.04
CA SER A 171 -37.19 -17.20 50.42
C SER A 171 -37.83 -18.38 51.18
N PHE A 172 -36.98 -19.26 51.73
CA PHE A 172 -37.36 -20.42 52.55
C PHE A 172 -37.56 -20.03 54.01
#